data_AF-X1EZY8-F1
#
_entry.id   AF-X1EZY8-F1
#
_cell.length_a   1.000
_cell.length_b   1.000
_cell.length_c   1.000
_cell.angle_alpha   90.00
_cell.angle_beta   90.00
_cell.angle_gamma   90.00
#
_symmetry.space_group_name_H-M   'P 1'
#
loop_
_entity.id
_entity.type
_entity.pdbx_description
1 polymer ?
#
loop_
_entity_poly.entity_id
_entity_poly.type
_entity_poly.pdbx_seq_one_letter_code
_entity_poly.pdbx_strand_id
1 'polypeptide(L)' 'LKIQRRLRNQPKIQKCKCGDCGTAFTVPVDKEWPTVTCPNTECGRIYTREEVLG' A
#
# COMPACT_ATOMS: atom_id res chain seq x y z
N LEU A 1 -22.65 24.25 -11.58
CA LEU A 1 -22.28 23.25 -12.61
C LEU A 1 -21.02 22.52 -12.16
N LYS A 2 -21.13 21.20 -11.93
CA LYS A 2 -20.11 20.14 -12.08
C LYS A 2 -18.69 20.41 -11.51
N ILE A 3 -18.36 19.90 -10.32
CA ILE A 3 -17.74 18.57 -10.08
C ILE A 3 -16.23 18.55 -10.42
N GLN A 4 -15.43 18.52 -9.36
CA GLN A 4 -14.24 17.67 -9.15
C GLN A 4 -13.20 17.61 -10.29
N ARG A 5 -12.19 18.50 -10.27
CA ARG A 5 -11.03 18.40 -11.17
C ARG A 5 -9.72 18.70 -10.44
N ARG A 6 -9.24 17.78 -9.59
CA ARG A 6 -7.81 17.51 -9.30
C ARG A 6 -7.55 16.09 -8.73
N LEU A 7 -8.33 15.08 -9.10
CA LEU A 7 -8.11 13.67 -8.67
C LEU A 7 -7.42 12.83 -9.76
N ARG A 8 -6.49 13.39 -10.54
CA ARG A 8 -5.88 12.66 -11.69
C ARG A 8 -4.49 12.09 -11.42
N ASN A 9 -3.89 12.38 -10.26
CA ASN A 9 -2.54 11.95 -9.91
C ASN A 9 -2.36 11.69 -8.41
N GLN A 10 -3.43 11.31 -7.70
CA GLN A 10 -3.25 10.85 -6.33
C GLN A 10 -2.75 9.41 -6.40
N PRO A 11 -1.55 9.09 -5.88
CA PRO A 11 -1.11 7.70 -5.79
C PRO A 11 -2.23 6.95 -5.05
N LYS A 12 -2.71 5.84 -5.61
CA LYS A 12 -3.76 5.07 -4.95
C LYS A 12 -3.11 4.51 -3.70
N ILE A 13 -3.37 5.05 -2.52
CA ILE A 13 -2.74 4.54 -1.30
C ILE A 13 -3.62 3.43 -0.74
N GLN A 14 -3.07 2.21 -0.60
CA GLN A 14 -3.73 1.09 0.05
C GLN A 14 -3.29 1.03 1.51
N LYS A 15 -4.25 0.93 2.42
CA LYS A 15 -3.98 0.63 3.84
C LYS A 15 -3.80 -0.88 3.97
N CYS A 16 -2.68 -1.29 4.53
CA CYS A 16 -2.29 -2.67 4.75
C CYS A 16 -2.02 -2.90 6.23
N LYS A 17 -2.24 -4.11 6.70
CA LYS A 17 -1.89 -4.53 8.06
C LYS A 17 -1.02 -5.76 7.96
N CYS A 18 0.11 -5.74 8.67
CA CYS A 18 1.01 -6.86 8.71
C CYS A 18 0.35 -8.07 9.36
N GLY A 19 0.46 -9.24 8.71
CA GLY A 19 -0.11 -10.49 9.23
C GLY A 19 0.62 -11.04 10.46
N ASP A 20 1.95 -10.87 10.54
CA ASP A 20 2.75 -11.37 11.67
C ASP A 20 2.72 -10.42 12.87
N CYS A 21 3.16 -9.17 12.67
CA CYS A 21 3.34 -8.23 13.78
C CYS A 21 2.15 -7.28 13.97
N GLY A 22 1.15 -7.31 13.10
CA GLY A 22 -0.04 -6.46 13.22
C GLY A 22 0.17 -4.98 12.90
N THR A 23 1.39 -4.56 12.52
CA THR A 23 1.71 -3.17 12.15
C THR A 23 0.84 -2.71 11.00
N ALA A 24 0.11 -1.62 11.18
CA ALA A 24 -0.65 -0.96 10.12
C ALA A 24 0.26 -0.01 9.35
N PHE A 25 0.23 -0.09 8.02
CA PHE A 25 1.04 0.76 7.15
C PHE A 25 0.29 1.06 5.85
N THR A 26 0.80 2.02 5.08
CA THR A 26 0.19 2.46 3.83
C THR A 26 1.15 2.30 2.69
N VAL A 27 0.70 1.72 1.59
CA VAL A 27 1.52 1.50 0.40
C VAL A 27 0.95 2.23 -0.81
N PRO A 28 1.79 2.89 -1.61
CA PRO A 28 1.36 3.42 -2.89
C PRO A 28 1.13 2.29 -3.90
N VAL A 29 -0.12 2.15 -4.32
CA VAL A 29 -0.60 1.32 -5.43
C VAL A 29 -0.43 2.10 -6.72
N ASP A 30 0.80 2.11 -7.22
CA ASP A 30 1.08 2.63 -8.55
C ASP A 30 1.11 1.52 -9.60
N LYS A 31 1.27 1.91 -10.87
CA LYS A 31 1.24 0.98 -12.01
C LYS A 31 2.40 -0.04 -11.95
N GLU A 32 3.53 0.41 -11.44
CA GLU A 32 4.68 -0.41 -11.06
C GLU A 32 4.60 -0.64 -9.56
N TRP A 33 4.12 -1.81 -9.15
CA TRP A 33 3.97 -2.13 -7.74
C TRP A 33 5.34 -2.51 -7.16
N PRO A 34 5.93 -1.72 -6.24
CA PRO A 34 7.18 -2.10 -5.61
C PRO A 34 6.94 -3.25 -4.63
N THR A 35 7.90 -4.15 -4.48
CA THR A 35 7.93 -5.11 -3.38
C THR A 35 7.76 -4.36 -2.06
N VAL A 36 6.73 -4.70 -1.28
CA VAL A 36 6.38 -3.98 -0.06
C VAL A 36 7.00 -4.72 1.11
N THR A 37 7.91 -4.09 1.85
CA THR A 37 8.43 -4.68 3.09
C THR A 37 7.70 -4.10 4.30
N CYS A 38 7.41 -4.93 5.29
CA CYS A 38 6.88 -4.47 6.56
C CYS A 38 7.81 -3.39 7.15
N PRO A 39 7.30 -2.22 7.54
CA PRO A 39 8.14 -1.17 8.11
C PRO A 39 8.66 -1.53 9.51
N ASN A 40 8.15 -2.60 10.12
CA ASN A 40 8.71 -3.14 11.34
C ASN A 40 9.99 -3.93 11.02
N THR A 41 11.14 -3.38 11.43
CA THR A 41 12.47 -3.96 11.22
C THR A 41 12.65 -5.32 11.89
N GLU A 42 11.91 -5.60 12.95
CA GLU A 42 11.94 -6.92 13.62
C GLU A 42 11.11 -7.97 12.87
N CYS A 43 10.15 -7.53 12.07
CA CYS A 43 9.30 -8.43 11.27
C CYS A 43 9.95 -8.76 9.93
N GLY A 44 10.40 -7.75 9.18
CA GLY A 44 11.06 -7.93 7.88
C GLY A 44 10.23 -8.64 6.80
N ARG A 45 8.93 -8.89 7.04
CA ARG A 45 8.08 -9.64 6.09
C ARG A 45 7.96 -8.86 4.79
N ILE A 46 8.17 -9.56 3.69
CA ILE A 46 8.01 -9.04 2.34
C ILE A 46 6.61 -9.44 1.84
N TYR A 47 5.88 -8.46 1.32
CA TYR A 47 4.56 -8.61 0.73
C TYR A 47 4.66 -8.46 -0.79
N THR A 48 4.08 -9.43 -1.49
CA THR A 48 3.86 -9.30 -2.94
C THR A 48 2.64 -8.43 -3.21
N ARG A 49 2.52 -7.97 -4.47
CA ARG A 49 1.34 -7.24 -4.94
C ARG A 49 0.05 -8.01 -4.67
N GLU A 50 0.07 -9.32 -4.89
CA GLU A 50 -1.09 -10.21 -4.75
C GLU A 50 -1.53 -10.29 -3.27
N GLU A 51 -0.60 -10.47 -2.34
CA GLU A 51 -0.95 -10.50 -0.90
C GLU A 51 -1.55 -9.18 -0.40
N VAL A 52 -1.14 -8.05 -0.98
CA VAL A 52 -1.66 -6.72 -0.58
C VAL A 52 -3.00 -6.39 -1.24
N LEU A 53 -3.20 -6.81 -2.48
CA LEU A 53 -4.44 -6.54 -3.22
C LEU A 53 -5.56 -7.54 -2.91
N GLY A 54 -5.23 -8.70 -2.34
CA GLY A 54 -6.18 -9.81 -2.14
C GLY A 54 -6.56 -10.45 -3.45
#